data_AF-A0A955QU98-F1
#
_entry.id   AF-A0A955QU98-F1
#
_cell.length_a   1.000
_cell.length_b   1.000
_cell.length_c   1.000
_cell.angle_alpha   90.00
_cell.angle_beta   90.00
_cell.angle_gamma   90.00
#
_symmetry.space_group_name_H-M   'P 1'
#
loop_
_entity.id
_entity.type
_entity.pdbx_description
1 polymer ?
#
loop_
_entity_poly.entity_id
_entity_poly.type
_entity_poly.pdbx_seq_one_letter_code
_entity_poly.pdbx_strand_id
1 'polypeptide(L)'
;MLQQFKPLTHRIVCPYRMSETNHSEALILFELSEPYSLQELNIRYKKLLHTWHPARYASLTNNPKKYMEMYKKGEGKTKEIHSSYQVLLDRVDGQDETVTNP
;
A
#
# COMPACT_ATOMS: atom_id res chain seq x y z
N MET A 1 5.64 -39.57 17.18
CA MET A 1 4.77 -39.06 16.10
C MET A 1 5.15 -37.62 15.82
N LEU A 2 5.74 -37.33 14.65
CA LEU A 2 6.14 -35.98 14.27
C LEU A 2 4.90 -35.22 13.80
N GLN A 3 4.52 -34.16 14.52
CA GLN A 3 3.47 -33.24 14.08
C GLN A 3 3.99 -32.42 12.89
N GLN A 4 3.37 -32.60 11.74
CA GLN A 4 3.58 -31.78 10.55
C GLN A 4 3.07 -30.36 10.82
N PHE A 5 3.98 -29.40 10.95
CA PHE A 5 3.64 -27.99 10.90
C PHE A 5 3.27 -27.63 9.45
N LYS A 6 1.99 -27.41 9.18
CA LYS A 6 1.52 -26.86 7.91
C LYS A 6 1.93 -25.38 7.83
N PRO A 7 2.55 -24.91 6.73
CA PRO A 7 2.88 -23.50 6.59
C PRO A 7 1.58 -22.70 6.48
N LEU A 8 1.39 -21.76 7.41
CA LEU A 8 0.32 -20.77 7.34
C LEU A 8 0.70 -19.78 6.23
N THR A 9 0.31 -20.06 4.98
CA THR A 9 0.22 -19.03 3.94
C THR A 9 -1.01 -18.16 4.23
N HIS A 10 -0.95 -17.44 5.34
CA HIS A 10 -1.98 -16.50 5.72
C HIS A 10 -1.81 -15.28 4.80
N ARG A 11 -2.41 -15.34 3.61
CA ARG A 11 -2.64 -14.17 2.76
C ARG A 11 -3.45 -13.21 3.61
N ILE A 12 -2.81 -12.21 4.19
CA ILE A 12 -3.48 -11.16 4.96
C ILE A 12 -4.24 -10.33 3.91
N VAL A 13 -5.45 -10.79 3.58
CA VAL A 13 -6.39 -9.99 2.81
C VAL A 13 -6.90 -8.93 3.77
N CYS A 14 -6.25 -7.78 3.79
CA CYS A 14 -6.74 -6.60 4.49
C CYS A 14 -8.16 -6.30 3.95
N PRO A 15 -9.20 -6.20 4.79
CA PRO A 15 -10.59 -6.15 4.36
C PRO A 15 -11.02 -4.77 3.80
N TYR A 16 -10.09 -4.00 3.23
CA TYR A 16 -10.40 -2.69 2.67
C TYR A 16 -11.02 -2.87 1.28
N ARG A 17 -12.36 -2.77 1.23
CA ARG A 17 -13.21 -2.80 0.03
C ARG A 17 -12.55 -2.07 -1.15
N MET A 18 -12.30 -2.82 -2.23
CA MET A 18 -11.54 -2.39 -3.41
C MET A 18 -12.19 -1.16 -4.07
N SER A 19 -11.52 -0.02 -4.04
CA SER A 19 -11.69 0.97 -5.10
C SER A 19 -11.13 0.36 -6.39
N GLU A 20 -11.72 0.69 -7.55
CA GLU A 20 -11.20 0.32 -8.88
C GLU A 20 -9.92 1.10 -9.19
N THR A 21 -8.90 0.95 -8.34
CA THR A 21 -7.62 1.62 -8.56
C THR A 21 -6.89 0.87 -9.65
N ASN A 22 -6.80 1.50 -10.82
CA ASN A 22 -6.09 0.93 -11.95
C ASN A 22 -4.58 0.86 -11.68
N HIS A 23 -3.91 -0.16 -12.22
CA HIS A 23 -2.46 -0.36 -12.04
C HIS A 23 -1.64 0.86 -12.46
N SER A 24 -1.99 1.49 -13.58
CA SER A 24 -1.33 2.72 -14.07
C SER A 24 -1.48 3.89 -13.11
N GLU A 25 -2.65 4.06 -12.47
CA GLU A 25 -2.88 5.10 -11.47
C GLU A 25 -2.06 4.84 -10.21
N ALA A 26 -1.93 3.57 -9.80
CA ALA A 26 -1.09 3.17 -8.68
C ALA A 26 0.40 3.47 -8.96
N LEU A 27 0.90 3.21 -10.17
CA LEU A 27 2.25 3.57 -10.57
C LEU A 27 2.50 5.08 -10.49
N ILE A 28 1.55 5.88 -10.98
CA ILE A 28 1.63 7.34 -10.92
C ILE A 28 1.63 7.82 -9.47
N LEU A 29 0.75 7.28 -8.61
CA LEU A 29 0.68 7.64 -7.19
C LEU A 29 1.99 7.35 -6.45
N PHE A 30 2.64 6.25 -6.80
CA PHE A 30 3.90 5.82 -6.18
C PHE A 30 5.14 6.43 -6.84
N GLU A 31 4.95 7.17 -7.94
CA GLU A 31 6.02 7.70 -8.79
C GLU A 31 7.00 6.59 -9.21
N LEU A 32 6.45 5.44 -9.60
CA LEU A 32 7.19 4.27 -10.04
C LEU A 32 7.03 4.07 -11.55
N SER A 33 8.07 3.56 -12.18
CA SER A 33 8.08 3.08 -13.56
C SER A 33 8.43 1.59 -13.57
N GLU A 34 7.90 0.83 -14.52
CA GLU A 34 8.27 -0.58 -14.68
C GLU A 34 9.65 -0.74 -15.35
N PRO A 35 10.45 -1.75 -14.95
CA PRO A 35 10.26 -2.64 -13.80
C PRO A 35 10.63 -1.96 -12.48
N TYR A 36 9.91 -2.27 -11.40
CA TYR A 36 10.19 -1.79 -10.04
C TYR A 36 10.45 -2.96 -9.09
N SER A 37 11.24 -2.73 -8.03
CA SER A 37 11.53 -3.76 -7.02
C SER A 37 10.55 -3.68 -5.84
N LEU A 38 10.36 -4.80 -5.14
CA LEU A 38 9.59 -4.84 -3.89
C LEU A 38 10.16 -3.88 -2.83
N GLN A 39 11.48 -3.74 -2.78
CA GLN A 39 12.14 -2.81 -1.86
C GLN A 39 11.78 -1.36 -2.18
N GLU A 40 11.82 -0.98 -3.46
CA GLU A 40 11.47 0.37 -3.90
C GLU A 40 10.00 0.69 -3.60
N LEU A 41 9.08 -0.24 -3.91
CA LEU A 41 7.66 -0.12 -3.59
C LEU A 41 7.45 0.12 -2.08
N ASN A 42 8.13 -0.64 -1.22
CA ASN A 42 8.05 -0.49 0.23
C ASN A 42 8.60 0.85 0.73
N ILE A 43 9.69 1.35 0.15
CA ILE A 43 10.27 2.65 0.50
C ILE A 43 9.27 3.77 0.14
N ARG A 44 8.71 3.74 -1.07
CA ARG A 44 7.71 4.71 -1.54
C ARG A 44 6.44 4.66 -0.68
N TYR A 45 5.97 3.46 -0.36
CA TYR A 45 4.82 3.25 0.53
C TYR A 45 5.01 3.92 1.89
N LYS A 46 6.13 3.63 2.59
CA LYS A 46 6.43 4.23 3.89
C LYS A 46 6.53 5.75 3.82
N LYS A 47 7.14 6.28 2.75
CA LYS A 47 7.25 7.73 2.52
C LYS A 47 5.88 8.38 2.35
N LEU A 48 5.00 7.79 1.53
CA LEU A 48 3.64 8.29 1.31
C LEU A 48 2.81 8.27 2.59
N LEU A 49 2.84 7.17 3.35
CA LEU A 49 2.13 7.08 4.63
C LEU A 49 2.64 8.09 5.67
N HIS A 50 3.94 8.37 5.68
CA HIS A 50 4.51 9.36 6.58
C HIS A 50 4.06 10.79 6.25
N THR A 51 3.94 11.11 4.96
CA THR A 51 3.45 12.40 4.45
C THR A 51 1.96 12.59 4.73
N TRP A 52 1.15 11.56 4.46
CA TRP A 52 -0.31 11.61 4.58
C TRP A 52 -0.83 11.17 5.95
N HIS A 53 0.05 10.93 6.92
CA HIS A 53 -0.34 10.52 8.28
C HIS A 53 -1.40 11.50 8.84
N PRO A 54 -2.64 11.05 9.13
CA PRO A 54 -3.80 11.94 9.33
C PRO A 54 -3.57 13.03 10.37
N ALA A 55 -3.03 12.65 11.54
CA ALA A 55 -2.74 13.61 12.61
C ALA A 55 -1.66 14.61 12.20
N ARG A 56 -0.60 14.16 11.49
CA ARG A 56 0.49 15.05 11.07
C ARG A 56 0.03 16.02 9.99
N TYR A 57 -0.72 15.50 9.02
CA TYR A 57 -1.29 16.31 7.94
C TYR A 57 -2.30 17.34 8.47
N ALA A 58 -3.16 16.95 9.43
CA ALA A 58 -4.07 17.87 10.09
C ALA A 58 -3.34 18.92 10.94
N SER A 59 -2.24 18.55 11.59
CA SER A 59 -1.42 19.50 12.35
C SER A 59 -0.69 20.53 11.47
N LEU A 60 -0.66 20.38 10.14
CA LEU A 60 -0.14 21.42 9.25
C LEU A 60 -1.05 22.65 9.19
N THR A 61 -2.32 22.54 9.61
CA THR A 61 -3.21 23.69 9.74
C THR A 61 -3.18 24.27 11.15
N ASN A 62 -2.96 25.58 11.26
CA ASN A 62 -3.09 26.33 12.51
C ASN A 62 -4.55 26.67 12.84
N ASN A 63 -5.53 26.26 12.00
CA ASN A 63 -6.93 26.57 12.19
C ASN A 63 -7.68 25.36 12.78
N PRO A 64 -8.12 25.42 14.05
CA PRO A 64 -8.81 24.29 14.69
C PRO A 64 -10.12 23.92 14.00
N LYS A 65 -10.80 24.87 13.33
CA LYS A 65 -12.03 24.59 12.57
C LYS A 65 -11.78 23.70 11.35
N LYS A 66 -10.56 23.69 10.83
CA LYS A 66 -10.15 22.90 9.66
C LYS A 66 -9.43 21.60 10.02
N TYR A 67 -9.08 21.40 11.29
CA TYR A 67 -8.34 20.23 11.73
C TYR A 67 -9.04 18.93 11.31
N MET A 68 -10.33 18.79 11.62
CA MET A 68 -11.09 17.58 11.32
C MET A 68 -11.26 17.34 9.82
N GLU A 69 -11.36 18.40 9.01
CA GLU A 69 -11.41 18.30 7.55
C GLU A 69 -10.10 17.74 7.00
N MET A 70 -8.97 18.31 7.45
CA MET A 70 -7.64 17.86 7.03
C MET A 70 -7.34 16.45 7.54
N TYR A 71 -7.78 16.10 8.75
CA TYR A 71 -7.64 14.76 9.29
C TYR A 71 -8.33 13.73 8.39
N LYS A 72 -9.61 13.96 8.05
CA LYS A 72 -10.39 13.08 7.15
C LYS A 72 -9.75 12.98 5.77
N LYS A 73 -9.17 14.07 5.26
CA LYS A 73 -8.43 14.06 4.00
C LYS A 73 -7.18 13.17 4.07
N GLY A 74 -6.43 13.26 5.16
CA GLY A 74 -5.29 12.37 5.44
C GLY A 74 -5.72 10.91 5.48
N GLU A 75 -6.81 10.59 6.20
CA GLU A 75 -7.36 9.23 6.23
C GLU A 75 -7.78 8.74 4.85
N GLY A 76 -8.47 9.57 4.08
CA GLY A 76 -8.86 9.24 2.71
C GLY A 76 -7.65 8.89 1.84
N LYS A 77 -6.57 9.66 1.96
CA LYS A 77 -5.33 9.43 1.20
C LYS A 77 -4.57 8.20 1.68
N THR A 78 -4.49 7.92 2.98
CA THR A 78 -3.86 6.68 3.45
C THR A 78 -4.60 5.44 2.97
N LYS A 79 -5.93 5.49 2.93
CA LYS A 79 -6.77 4.42 2.38
C LYS A 79 -6.47 4.16 0.90
N GLU A 80 -6.41 5.22 0.09
CA GLU A 80 -6.02 5.15 -1.33
C GLU A 80 -4.61 4.53 -1.51
N ILE A 81 -3.63 4.97 -0.70
CA ILE A 81 -2.26 4.44 -0.72
C ILE A 81 -2.24 2.94 -0.40
N HIS A 82 -3.00 2.47 0.58
CA HIS A 82 -3.09 1.04 0.91
C HIS A 82 -3.66 0.22 -0.24
N SER A 83 -4.73 0.70 -0.87
CA SER A 83 -5.35 0.03 -2.03
C SER A 83 -4.39 -0.05 -3.21
N SER A 84 -3.73 1.06 -3.58
CA SER A 84 -2.72 1.07 -4.65
C SER A 84 -1.52 0.16 -4.34
N TYR A 85 -1.04 0.15 -3.10
CA TYR A 85 0.08 -0.71 -2.69
C TYR A 85 -0.26 -2.19 -2.91
N GLN A 86 -1.48 -2.61 -2.56
CA GLN A 86 -1.91 -3.99 -2.74
C GLN A 86 -1.95 -4.39 -4.23
N VAL A 87 -2.47 -3.53 -5.11
CA VAL A 87 -2.47 -3.76 -6.56
C VAL A 87 -1.04 -3.95 -7.10
N LEU A 88 -0.10 -3.10 -6.67
CA LEU A 88 1.30 -3.19 -7.11
C LEU A 88 2.03 -4.41 -6.52
N LEU A 89 1.66 -4.83 -5.29
CA LEU A 89 2.24 -6.00 -4.63
C LEU A 89 1.80 -7.30 -5.31
N ASP A 90 0.50 -7.46 -5.59
CA ASP A 90 -0.04 -8.63 -6.29
C ASP A 90 0.64 -8.85 -7.66
N ARG A 91 1.09 -7.76 -8.31
CA ARG A 91 1.84 -7.83 -9.58
C ARG A 91 3.27 -8.33 -9.42
N VAL A 92 3.95 -7.98 -8.32
CA VAL A 92 5.31 -8.42 -8.03
C VAL A 92 5.32 -9.89 -7.60
N ASP A 93 4.40 -10.28 -6.73
CA ASP A 93 4.27 -11.66 -6.26
C ASP A 93 4.00 -12.63 -7.44
N GLY A 94 3.27 -12.19 -8.47
CA GLY A 94 3.02 -12.98 -9.68
C GLY A 94 4.23 -13.14 -10.63
N GLN A 95 5.36 -12.46 -10.38
CA GLN A 95 6.58 -12.58 -11.20
C GLN A 95 7.57 -13.63 -10.67
N ASP A 96 7.38 -14.14 -9.45
CA ASP A 96 8.29 -15.12 -8.82
C ASP A 96 8.00 -16.59 -9.23
N GLU A 97 6.91 -16.86 -9.98
CA GLU A 97 6.48 -18.24 -10.31
C GLU A 97 7.11 -18.85 -11.58
N THR A 98 8.02 -18.17 -12.29
CA THR A 98 8.60 -18.67 -13.56
C THR A 98 10.04 -19.18 -13.47
N VAL A 99 10.47 -19.74 -12.33
CA VAL A 99 11.74 -20.49 -12.27
C VAL A 99 11.48 -21.98 -12.47
N THR A 100 11.55 -22.38 -13.74
CA THR A 100 11.72 -23.74 -14.25
C THR A 100 12.69 -24.56 -13.39
N ASN A 101 12.18 -25.63 -12.77
CA ASN A 101 13.03 -26.69 -12.24
C ASN A 101 13.44 -27.62 -13.41
N PRO A 102 14.70 -28.10 -13.45
CA PRO A 102 15.33 -28.74 -14.61
C PRO A 102 14.74 -30.10 -15.00
#